data_AF-A0A7X9DCF5-F1
#
_entry.id   AF-A0A7X9DCF5-F1
#
_cell.length_a   1.000
_cell.length_b   1.000
_cell.length_c   1.000
_cell.angle_alpha   90.00
_cell.angle_beta   90.00
_cell.angle_gamma   90.00
#
_symmetry.space_group_name_H-M   'P 1'
#
loop_
_entity.id
_entity.type
_entity.pdbx_description
1 polymer ?
#
loop_
_entity_poly.entity_id
_entity_poly.type
_entity_poly.pdbx_seq_one_letter_code
_entity_poly.pdbx_strand_id
1 'polypeptide(L)'
;MQYKYFFIDKKCELRRIHGINEKIITKQDPVFVLVEGNHCYGNQAKYAAQDLKKAYPKCRIIYGASNMDYKYQDVVKDAEVCFYGNLTNCCKELSDKECEKLGIQYKKELLFPWENVDEEWEIVELKQHQYNNVEQIRQQAALIVEYNLN
;
A
#
# COMPACT_ATOMS: atom_id res chain seq x y z
N MET A 1 11.84 3.54 4.77
CA MET A 1 11.57 2.22 4.15
C MET A 1 10.76 2.44 2.89
N GLN A 2 10.98 1.64 1.84
CA GLN A 2 10.26 1.76 0.58
C GLN A 2 9.98 0.38 -0.01
N TYR A 3 8.73 0.15 -0.41
CA TYR A 3 8.31 -1.02 -1.15
C TYR A 3 7.80 -0.61 -2.53
N LYS A 4 8.07 -1.43 -3.53
CA LYS A 4 7.59 -1.24 -4.90
C LYS A 4 7.10 -2.57 -5.46
N TYR A 5 6.02 -2.51 -6.24
CA TYR A 5 5.56 -3.64 -7.04
C TYR A 5 6.42 -3.78 -8.29
N PHE A 6 6.80 -5.02 -8.60
CA PHE A 6 7.51 -5.41 -9.80
C PHE A 6 6.65 -6.40 -10.56
N PHE A 7 6.41 -6.10 -11.82
CA PHE A 7 5.68 -6.96 -12.74
C PHE A 7 6.72 -7.63 -13.64
N ILE A 8 6.90 -8.93 -13.46
CA ILE A 8 7.91 -9.73 -14.15
C ILE A 8 7.19 -10.94 -14.73
N ASP A 9 7.13 -11.01 -16.06
CA ASP A 9 6.36 -12.01 -16.80
C ASP A 9 4.89 -12.07 -16.34
N LYS A 10 4.45 -13.23 -15.81
CA LYS A 10 3.09 -13.48 -15.29
C LYS A 10 3.00 -13.35 -13.75
N LYS A 11 3.91 -12.59 -13.14
CA LYS A 11 4.00 -12.46 -11.68
C LYS A 11 3.99 -10.99 -11.26
N CYS A 12 3.32 -10.74 -10.14
CA CYS A 12 3.38 -9.49 -9.40
C CYS A 12 4.11 -9.74 -8.08
N GLU A 13 5.23 -9.07 -7.88
CA GLU A 13 6.04 -9.19 -6.68
C GLU A 13 6.10 -7.86 -5.93
N LEU A 14 5.82 -7.88 -4.64
CA LEU A 14 6.07 -6.73 -3.77
C LEU A 14 7.48 -6.85 -3.17
N ARG A 15 8.40 -5.96 -3.56
CA ARG A 15 9.78 -5.99 -3.07
C ARG A 15 10.08 -4.78 -2.20
N ARG A 16 10.84 -5.01 -1.12
CA ARG A 16 11.44 -3.95 -0.30
C ARG A 16 12.69 -3.45 -0.99
N ILE A 17 12.64 -2.25 -1.57
CA ILE A 17 13.76 -1.65 -2.31
C ILE A 17 14.63 -0.76 -1.44
N HIS A 18 14.10 -0.28 -0.31
CA HIS A 18 14.88 0.47 0.66
C HIS A 18 14.46 0.14 2.10
N GLY A 19 15.45 -0.14 2.95
CA GLY A 19 15.25 -0.41 4.38
C GLY A 19 15.15 0.87 5.22
N ILE A 20 15.42 0.73 6.51
CA ILE A 20 15.70 1.86 7.42
C ILE A 20 17.17 1.76 7.77
N ASN A 21 17.85 2.89 7.79
CA ASN A 21 19.20 2.93 8.34
C ASN A 21 19.10 2.92 9.87
N GLU A 22 19.34 1.78 10.49
CA GLU A 22 19.17 1.63 11.94
C GLU A 22 20.13 2.54 12.73
N LYS A 23 21.28 2.88 12.14
CA LYS A 23 22.31 3.72 12.80
C LYS A 23 21.86 5.16 13.03
N ILE A 24 20.87 5.65 12.28
CA ILE A 24 20.34 7.02 12.46
C ILE A 24 19.18 7.07 13.46
N ILE A 25 18.62 5.92 13.85
CA ILE A 25 17.53 5.83 14.81
C ILE A 25 18.12 5.63 16.21
N THR A 26 18.26 6.72 16.95
CA THR A 26 18.89 6.72 18.28
C THR A 26 17.89 6.59 19.44
N LYS A 27 16.59 6.78 19.17
CA LYS A 27 15.53 6.65 20.17
C LYS A 27 15.15 5.19 20.40
N GLN A 28 14.88 4.82 21.65
CA GLN A 28 14.44 3.48 22.04
C GLN A 28 12.98 3.19 21.62
N ASP A 29 12.14 4.22 21.58
CA ASP A 29 10.73 4.22 21.24
C ASP A 29 10.43 5.23 20.11
N PRO A 30 11.00 5.02 18.91
CA PRO A 30 10.87 5.98 17.83
C PRO A 30 9.41 6.13 17.38
N VAL A 31 9.05 7.32 16.91
CA VAL A 31 7.79 7.59 16.21
C VAL A 31 8.09 7.67 14.72
N PHE A 32 7.46 6.79 13.93
CA PHE A 32 7.59 6.79 12.49
C PHE A 32 6.34 7.40 11.85
N VAL A 33 6.57 8.24 10.85
CA VAL A 33 5.53 8.73 9.94
C VAL A 33 5.67 7.96 8.64
N LEU A 34 4.66 7.15 8.32
CA LEU A 34 4.57 6.41 7.07
C LEU A 34 3.66 7.18 6.11
N VAL A 35 4.16 7.49 4.93
CA VAL A 35 3.46 8.33 3.95
C VAL A 35 3.33 7.59 2.63
N GLU A 36 2.16 7.67 2.02
CA GLU A 36 1.86 7.09 0.71
C GLU A 36 1.14 8.10 -0.19
N GLY A 37 1.41 8.06 -1.49
CA GLY A 37 0.69 8.89 -2.47
C GLY A 37 -0.73 8.38 -2.69
N ASN A 38 -0.85 7.12 -3.12
CA ASN A 38 -2.13 6.48 -3.44
C ASN A 38 -2.26 5.13 -2.75
N HIS A 39 -3.04 5.08 -1.67
CA HIS A 39 -3.40 3.83 -1.01
C HIS A 39 -4.54 3.16 -1.78
N CYS A 40 -4.20 2.14 -2.55
CA CYS A 40 -5.18 1.23 -3.17
C CYS A 40 -5.58 0.13 -2.17
N TYR A 41 -4.93 -1.04 -2.22
CA TYR A 41 -5.19 -2.14 -1.28
C TYR A 41 -4.44 -2.04 0.05
N GLY A 42 -3.54 -1.06 0.19
CA GLY A 42 -2.79 -0.81 1.42
C GLY A 42 -1.67 -1.80 1.75
N ASN A 43 -1.34 -2.74 0.86
CA ASN A 43 -0.35 -3.78 1.13
C ASN A 43 1.06 -3.20 1.39
N GLN A 44 1.51 -2.23 0.61
CA GLN A 44 2.81 -1.56 0.81
C GLN A 44 2.92 -0.96 2.21
N ALA A 45 1.93 -0.15 2.59
CA ALA A 45 1.91 0.49 3.90
C ALA A 45 1.79 -0.53 5.05
N LYS A 46 0.96 -1.57 4.87
CA LYS A 46 0.83 -2.67 5.83
C LYS A 46 2.17 -3.35 6.11
N TYR A 47 2.87 -3.79 5.06
CA TYR A 47 4.16 -4.46 5.23
C TYR A 47 5.23 -3.53 5.80
N ALA A 48 5.24 -2.25 5.40
CA ALA A 48 6.14 -1.27 5.99
C ALA A 48 5.89 -1.08 7.50
N ALA A 49 4.62 -1.02 7.92
CA ALA A 49 4.27 -0.90 9.33
C ALA A 49 4.65 -2.16 10.13
N GLN A 50 4.44 -3.35 9.56
CA GLN A 50 4.84 -4.62 10.18
C GLN A 50 6.36 -4.74 10.35
N ASP A 51 7.13 -4.43 9.32
CA ASP A 51 8.60 -4.45 9.40
C ASP A 51 9.12 -3.43 10.41
N LEU A 52 8.48 -2.27 10.51
CA LEU A 52 8.76 -1.27 11.54
C LEU A 52 8.51 -1.79 12.96
N LYS A 53 7.36 -2.41 13.21
CA LYS A 53 7.05 -3.03 14.51
C LYS A 53 8.01 -4.18 14.83
N LYS A 54 8.45 -4.95 13.82
CA LYS A 54 9.42 -6.02 14.02
C LYS A 54 10.80 -5.48 14.42
N ALA A 55 11.29 -4.45 13.72
CA ALA A 55 12.59 -3.84 14.00
C ALA A 55 12.58 -3.00 15.30
N TYR A 56 11.45 -2.35 15.59
CA TYR A 56 11.27 -1.47 16.74
C TYR A 56 9.94 -1.80 17.44
N PRO A 57 9.90 -2.82 18.32
CA PRO A 57 8.64 -3.29 18.95
C PRO A 57 7.87 -2.24 19.74
N LYS A 58 8.56 -1.23 20.27
CA LYS A 58 7.97 -0.12 21.02
C LYS A 58 7.69 1.12 20.17
N CYS A 59 7.95 1.07 18.86
CA CYS A 59 7.74 2.23 18.01
C CYS A 59 6.26 2.59 17.91
N ARG A 60 6.02 3.87 17.69
CA ARG A 60 4.71 4.41 17.35
C ARG A 60 4.66 4.65 15.85
N ILE A 61 3.52 4.39 15.22
CA ILE A 61 3.37 4.57 13.78
C ILE A 61 2.17 5.48 13.52
N ILE A 62 2.42 6.57 12.82
CA ILE A 62 1.41 7.45 12.24
C ILE A 62 1.41 7.20 10.74
N TYR A 63 0.26 6.87 10.18
CA TYR A 63 0.11 6.60 8.76
C TYR A 63 -0.72 7.69 8.07
N GLY A 64 -0.28 8.13 6.90
CA GLY A 64 -0.98 9.10 6.07
C GLY A 64 -0.92 8.73 4.60
N ALA A 65 -2.04 8.84 3.89
CA ALA A 65 -2.07 8.75 2.43
C ALA A 65 -2.64 10.02 1.80
N SER A 66 -2.09 10.50 0.70
CA SER A 66 -2.73 11.63 -0.01
C SER A 66 -4.11 11.21 -0.53
N ASN A 67 -4.21 9.99 -1.07
CA ASN A 67 -5.43 9.41 -1.61
C ASN A 67 -5.61 8.01 -1.04
N MET A 68 -6.84 7.65 -0.68
CA MET A 68 -7.17 6.43 0.03
C MET A 68 -8.39 5.77 -0.58
N ASP A 69 -8.27 4.53 -1.01
CA ASP A 69 -9.44 3.79 -1.49
C ASP A 69 -10.45 3.60 -0.36
N TYR A 70 -11.71 3.93 -0.64
CA TYR A 70 -12.79 3.95 0.34
C TYR A 70 -12.97 2.62 1.07
N LYS A 71 -12.61 1.50 0.44
CA LYS A 71 -12.82 0.16 0.99
C LYS A 71 -11.67 -0.31 1.90
N TYR A 72 -10.47 0.26 1.76
CA TYR A 72 -9.24 -0.29 2.36
C TYR A 72 -8.60 0.60 3.45
N GLN A 73 -9.33 1.61 3.92
CA GLN A 73 -8.89 2.58 4.95
C GLN A 73 -8.29 1.94 6.22
N ASP A 74 -8.74 0.75 6.62
CA ASP A 74 -8.39 0.08 7.87
C ASP A 74 -7.37 -1.07 7.71
N VAL A 75 -6.67 -1.16 6.58
CA VAL A 75 -5.74 -2.28 6.32
C VAL A 75 -4.43 -2.17 7.13
N VAL A 76 -3.99 -0.95 7.47
CA VAL A 76 -2.71 -0.70 8.17
C VAL A 76 -2.90 -0.72 9.68
N LYS A 77 -3.24 -1.89 10.23
CA LYS A 77 -3.62 -2.08 11.65
C LYS A 77 -2.49 -1.81 12.66
N ASP A 78 -1.24 -1.85 12.21
CA ASP A 78 -0.07 -1.58 13.04
C ASP A 78 0.18 -0.07 13.26
N ALA A 79 -0.54 0.79 12.54
CA ALA A 79 -0.56 2.23 12.77
C ALA A 79 -1.54 2.59 13.90
N GLU A 80 -1.13 3.52 14.77
CA GLU A 80 -1.98 4.04 15.84
C GLU A 80 -3.03 5.02 15.32
N VAL A 81 -2.66 5.76 14.28
CA VAL A 81 -3.54 6.73 13.64
C VAL A 81 -3.32 6.66 12.14
N CYS A 82 -4.42 6.72 11.40
CA CYS A 82 -4.47 6.77 9.95
C CYS A 82 -5.16 8.06 9.52
N PHE A 83 -4.55 8.77 8.57
CA PHE A 83 -5.12 9.98 7.96
C PHE A 83 -5.12 9.85 6.44
N TYR A 84 -6.04 10.55 5.79
CA TYR A 84 -6.04 10.68 4.34
C TYR A 84 -6.46 12.07 3.88
N GLY A 85 -6.00 12.45 2.68
CA GLY A 85 -6.43 13.68 2.01
C GLY A 85 -7.79 13.50 1.33
N ASN A 86 -7.86 12.59 0.36
CA ASN A 86 -9.08 12.31 -0.40
C ASN A 86 -9.43 10.82 -0.39
N LEU A 87 -10.73 10.52 -0.49
CA LEU A 87 -11.20 9.17 -0.79
C LEU A 87 -11.25 8.94 -2.30
N THR A 88 -10.90 7.73 -2.71
CA THR A 88 -10.96 7.26 -4.10
C THR A 88 -11.72 5.94 -4.21
N ASN A 89 -12.02 5.56 -5.45
CA ASN A 89 -12.63 4.28 -5.82
C ASN A 89 -11.72 3.48 -6.77
N CYS A 90 -10.40 3.62 -6.61
CA CYS A 90 -9.39 3.05 -7.49
C CYS A 90 -9.43 1.51 -7.56
N CYS A 91 -9.93 0.83 -6.53
CA CYS A 91 -10.01 -0.63 -6.48
C CYS A 91 -11.36 -1.19 -6.94
N LYS A 92 -12.41 -0.36 -7.01
CA LYS A 92 -13.73 -0.76 -7.50
C LYS A 92 -14.49 0.47 -7.97
N GLU A 93 -14.90 0.45 -9.24
CA GLU A 93 -15.73 1.51 -9.79
C GLU A 93 -17.08 1.60 -9.06
N LEU A 94 -17.49 2.84 -8.81
CA LEU A 94 -18.72 3.19 -8.10
C LEU A 94 -19.56 4.07 -9.03
N SER A 95 -20.87 4.01 -8.89
CA SER A 95 -21.77 4.94 -9.57
C SER A 95 -21.61 6.36 -9.03
N ASP A 96 -21.99 7.36 -9.83
CA ASP A 96 -21.98 8.78 -9.41
C ASP A 96 -22.70 9.01 -8.08
N LYS A 97 -23.83 8.32 -7.85
CA LYS A 97 -24.60 8.42 -6.60
C LYS A 97 -23.85 7.84 -5.39
N GLU A 98 -23.12 6.75 -5.60
CA GLU A 98 -22.28 6.15 -4.54
C GLU A 98 -21.09 7.04 -4.23
N CYS A 99 -20.45 7.62 -5.26
CA CYS A 99 -19.37 8.59 -5.10
C CYS A 99 -19.83 9.83 -4.32
N GLU A 100 -20.97 10.42 -4.69
CA GLU A 100 -21.55 11.57 -3.98
C GLU A 100 -21.81 11.25 -2.50
N LYS A 101 -22.40 10.09 -2.20
CA LYS A 101 -22.67 9.64 -0.83
C LYS A 101 -21.40 9.48 0.00
N LEU A 102 -20.30 9.06 -0.63
CA LEU A 102 -19.02 8.82 0.04
C LEU A 102 -18.09 10.06 0.01
N GLY A 103 -18.53 11.18 -0.58
CA GLY A 103 -17.70 12.37 -0.74
C GLY A 103 -16.52 12.17 -1.71
N ILE A 104 -16.62 11.19 -2.60
CA ILE A 104 -15.59 10.88 -3.60
C ILE A 104 -15.80 11.79 -4.80
N GLN A 105 -14.84 12.67 -5.07
CA GLN A 105 -14.85 13.51 -6.26
C GLN A 105 -14.33 12.71 -7.46
N TYR A 106 -15.25 12.10 -8.19
CA TYR A 106 -14.96 11.31 -9.38
C TYR A 106 -14.66 12.22 -10.60
N LYS A 107 -13.77 11.75 -11.50
CA LYS A 107 -13.42 12.23 -12.87
C LYS A 107 -11.95 12.55 -13.18
N LYS A 108 -10.98 12.14 -12.36
CA LYS A 108 -9.57 12.14 -12.78
C LYS A 108 -8.89 10.88 -12.27
N GLU A 109 -8.34 10.09 -13.19
CA GLU A 109 -7.30 9.14 -12.83
C GLU A 109 -6.22 9.90 -12.08
N LEU A 110 -5.80 9.33 -10.95
CA LEU A 110 -4.82 9.95 -10.09
C LEU A 110 -3.44 9.67 -10.67
N LEU A 111 -3.06 10.44 -11.69
CA LEU A 111 -1.72 10.42 -12.25
C LEU A 111 -0.87 11.48 -11.58
N PHE A 112 0.10 11.07 -10.77
CA PHE A 112 1.04 12.00 -10.19
C PHE A 112 2.02 12.53 -11.25
N PRO A 113 2.61 13.74 -11.06
CA PRO A 113 3.52 14.34 -12.05
C PRO A 113 4.76 13.52 -12.41
N TRP A 114 5.11 12.53 -11.59
CA TRP A 114 6.25 11.63 -11.77
C TRP A 114 5.86 10.24 -12.25
N GLU A 115 4.58 9.97 -12.48
CA GLU A 115 4.07 8.69 -12.99
C GLU A 115 3.98 8.69 -14.51
N ASN A 116 4.18 7.51 -15.11
CA ASN A 116 3.96 7.28 -16.53
C ASN A 116 2.57 6.66 -16.71
N VAL A 117 1.80 7.19 -17.67
CA VAL A 117 0.49 6.68 -18.07
C VAL A 117 0.54 5.19 -18.43
N ASP A 118 1.58 4.75 -19.13
CA ASP A 118 1.73 3.34 -19.54
C ASP A 118 1.94 2.43 -18.31
N GLU A 119 2.77 2.85 -17.35
CA GLU A 119 3.00 2.10 -16.10
C GLU A 119 1.73 2.04 -15.24
N GLU A 120 0.95 3.11 -15.16
CA GLU A 120 -0.30 3.11 -14.40
C GLU A 120 -1.38 2.27 -15.09
N TRP A 121 -1.45 2.26 -16.44
CA TRP A 121 -2.36 1.38 -17.17
C TRP A 121 -2.02 -0.09 -16.97
N GLU A 122 -0.74 -0.48 -17.01
CA GLU A 122 -0.31 -1.84 -16.67
C GLU A 122 -0.76 -2.22 -15.25
N ILE A 123 -0.60 -1.33 -14.28
CA ILE A 123 -1.04 -1.53 -12.91
C ILE A 123 -2.57 -1.67 -12.83
N VAL A 124 -3.34 -0.85 -13.55
CA VAL A 124 -4.81 -0.89 -13.59
C VAL A 124 -5.30 -2.18 -14.22
N GLU A 125 -4.75 -2.59 -15.37
CA GLU A 125 -5.08 -3.85 -16.03
C GLU A 125 -4.77 -5.06 -15.12
N LEU A 126 -3.65 -5.02 -14.39
CA LEU A 126 -3.27 -6.07 -13.44
C LEU A 126 -4.13 -6.05 -12.16
N LYS A 127 -4.59 -4.87 -11.70
CA LYS A 127 -5.61 -4.74 -10.64
C LYS A 127 -6.95 -5.36 -11.09
N GLN A 128 -7.29 -5.25 -12.38
CA GLN A 128 -8.53 -5.80 -12.97
C GLN A 128 -8.43 -7.31 -13.27
N HIS A 129 -7.25 -7.81 -13.66
CA HIS A 129 -7.00 -9.20 -13.99
C HIS A 129 -6.25 -9.94 -12.86
N GLN A 130 -7.01 -10.65 -12.02
CA GLN A 130 -6.57 -11.78 -11.17
C GLN A 130 -5.79 -11.54 -9.86
N TYR A 131 -5.30 -10.35 -9.52
CA TYR A 131 -4.62 -10.14 -8.21
C TYR A 131 -5.52 -9.56 -7.11
N ASN A 132 -6.81 -9.86 -7.18
CA ASN A 132 -7.84 -9.28 -6.31
C ASN A 132 -8.36 -10.24 -5.22
N ASN A 133 -7.78 -11.43 -5.11
CA ASN A 133 -8.18 -12.41 -4.12
C ASN A 133 -6.95 -12.95 -3.38
N VAL A 134 -6.78 -12.53 -2.12
CA VAL A 134 -5.68 -12.96 -1.24
C VAL A 134 -5.60 -14.49 -1.18
N GLU A 135 -6.73 -15.22 -1.27
CA GLU A 135 -6.74 -16.68 -1.31
C GLU A 135 -6.22 -17.26 -2.63
N GLN A 136 -6.55 -16.63 -3.76
CA GLN A 136 -6.14 -17.10 -5.08
C GLN A 136 -4.67 -16.76 -5.37
N ILE A 137 -4.20 -15.62 -4.87
CA ILE A 137 -2.78 -15.26 -4.80
C ILE A 137 -2.01 -16.28 -3.96
N ARG A 138 -2.56 -16.72 -2.80
CA ARG A 138 -1.94 -17.76 -1.97
C ARG A 138 -1.88 -19.14 -2.65
N GLN A 139 -2.84 -19.45 -3.51
CA GLN A 139 -2.92 -20.75 -4.21
C GLN A 139 -2.09 -20.82 -5.49
N GLN A 140 -1.95 -19.70 -6.22
CA GLN A 140 -1.30 -19.66 -7.53
C GLN A 140 0.10 -19.04 -7.50
N ALA A 141 0.46 -18.29 -6.45
CA ALA A 141 1.84 -17.94 -6.18
C ALA A 141 2.51 -19.10 -5.46
N ALA A 142 3.37 -19.84 -6.17
CA ALA A 142 4.44 -20.58 -5.49
C ALA A 142 5.27 -19.54 -4.71
N LEU A 143 5.10 -19.52 -3.39
CA LEU A 143 5.70 -18.66 -2.37
C LEU A 143 7.03 -17.99 -2.78
N ILE A 144 7.16 -16.68 -2.52
CA ILE A 144 8.39 -16.18 -1.88
C ILE A 144 8.01 -15.22 -0.74
N VAL A 145 7.79 -15.79 0.43
CA VAL A 145 8.47 -15.34 1.66
C VAL A 145 9.05 -16.61 2.29
N GLU A 146 10.37 -16.74 2.28
CA GLU A 146 11.10 -17.63 3.17
C GLU A 146 12.07 -16.79 4.01
N TYR A 147 11.97 -16.90 5.33
CA TYR A 147 12.99 -16.48 6.28
C TYR A 147 13.37 -17.70 7.11
N ASN A 148 14.65 -18.06 7.07
CA ASN A 148 15.19 -19.06 7.98
C ASN A 148 15.42 -18.40 9.35
N LEU A 149 14.83 -18.96 10.41
CA LEU A 149 15.10 -18.56 11.80
C LEU A 149 16.00 -19.63 12.43
N ASN A 150 17.22 -19.75 11.92
CA ASN A 150 18.44 -20.25 12.55
C ASN A 150 19.62 -20.04 11.59
#